data_AF-A0A2A4WJI2-F1
#
_entry.id   AF-A0A2A4WJI2-F1
#
_cell.length_a   1.000
_cell.length_b   1.000
_cell.length_c   1.000
_cell.angle_alpha   90.00
_cell.angle_beta   90.00
_cell.angle_gamma   90.00
#
_symmetry.space_group_name_H-M   'P 1'
#
loop_
_entity.id
_entity.type
_entity.pdbx_description
1 polymer ?
#
loop_
_entity_poly.entity_id
_entity_poly.type
_entity_poly.pdbx_seq_one_letter_code
_entity_poly.pdbx_strand_id
1 'polypeptide(L)'
;MSQRFCLQKELKYKQVGNECLVYQLAKGNTLLLETLAVDVLQFLTNKPSTLAQLKSQYPHNEVIEGTVEHLVDAGLLIQII
;
A
#
# COMPACT_ATOMS: atom_id res chain seq x y z
N MET A 1 -20.09 8.53 1.16
CA MET A 1 -18.74 9.03 0.79
C MET A 1 -17.82 7.83 0.69
N SER A 2 -17.07 7.66 -0.39
CA SER A 2 -16.22 6.49 -0.57
C SER A 2 -14.83 6.76 0.00
N GLN A 3 -14.41 5.95 0.99
CA GLN A 3 -13.08 6.04 1.59
C GLN A 3 -11.99 5.96 0.52
N ARG A 4 -11.01 6.86 0.60
CA ARG A 4 -9.84 6.90 -0.26
C ARG A 4 -8.59 6.58 0.56
N PHE A 5 -7.63 5.95 -0.09
CA PHE A 5 -6.35 5.59 0.50
C PHE A 5 -5.26 6.43 -0.16
N CYS A 6 -4.31 6.90 0.64
CA CYS A 6 -3.09 7.55 0.16
C CYS A 6 -1.88 7.00 0.91
N LEU A 7 -0.70 7.13 0.32
CA LEU A 7 0.54 6.77 0.98
C LEU A 7 0.83 7.66 2.17
N GLN A 8 1.34 7.05 3.24
CA GLN A 8 1.92 7.78 4.34
C GLN A 8 3.18 8.52 3.85
N LYS A 9 3.30 9.80 4.24
CA LYS A 9 4.51 10.57 3.98
C LYS A 9 5.69 9.92 4.72
N GLU A 10 6.89 10.08 4.17
CA GLU A 10 8.16 9.60 4.76
C GLU A 10 8.41 8.08 4.66
N LEU A 11 7.84 7.42 3.64
CA LEU A 11 8.21 6.06 3.28
C LEU A 11 9.35 6.06 2.25
N LYS A 12 10.34 5.20 2.46
CA LYS A 12 11.34 4.87 1.42
C LYS A 12 11.21 3.41 1.05
N TYR A 13 11.32 3.12 -0.23
CA TYR A 13 11.18 1.77 -0.77
C TYR A 13 12.48 1.34 -1.44
N LYS A 14 12.85 0.07 -1.29
CA LYS A 14 13.96 -0.54 -2.01
C LYS A 14 13.59 -1.96 -2.42
N GLN A 15 13.65 -2.22 -3.71
CA GLN A 15 13.45 -3.57 -4.25
C GLN A 15 14.70 -4.41 -3.99
N VAL A 16 14.50 -5.62 -3.47
CA VAL A 16 15.56 -6.60 -3.20
C VAL A 16 15.09 -7.94 -3.75
N GLY A 17 15.55 -8.30 -4.95
CA GLY A 17 15.06 -9.47 -5.67
C GLY A 17 13.57 -9.33 -6.02
N ASN A 18 12.77 -10.31 -5.60
CA ASN A 18 11.31 -10.34 -5.83
C ASN A 18 10.50 -9.64 -4.71
N GLU A 19 11.18 -9.15 -3.68
CA GLU A 19 10.55 -8.53 -2.51
C GLU A 19 10.86 -7.03 -2.48
N CYS A 20 10.07 -6.28 -1.73
CA CYS A 20 10.32 -4.87 -1.51
C CYS A 20 10.45 -4.58 -0.02
N LEU A 21 11.53 -3.89 0.33
CA LEU A 21 11.74 -3.35 1.66
C LEU A 21 11.15 -1.95 1.72
N VAL A 22 10.32 -1.72 2.74
CA VAL A 22 9.78 -0.40 3.05
C VAL A 22 10.30 0.06 4.39
N TYR A 23 11.01 1.19 4.36
CA TYR A 23 11.53 1.86 5.54
C TYR A 23 10.53 2.91 6.00
N GLN A 24 10.00 2.73 7.21
CA GLN A 24 9.15 3.71 7.88
C GLN A 24 10.03 4.66 8.67
N LEU A 25 10.42 5.80 8.06
CA LEU A 25 11.40 6.71 8.67
C LEU A 25 10.94 7.24 10.03
N ALA A 26 9.64 7.48 10.19
CA ALA A 26 9.07 7.97 11.45
C ALA A 26 9.16 6.96 12.61
N LYS A 27 9.18 5.66 12.32
CA LYS A 27 9.14 4.58 13.31
C LYS A 27 10.48 3.81 13.44
N GLY A 28 11.40 3.99 12.49
CA GLY A 28 12.73 3.37 12.50
C GLY A 28 12.73 1.87 12.19
N ASN A 29 11.61 1.31 11.73
CA ASN A 29 11.45 -0.09 11.37
C ASN A 29 11.43 -0.30 9.84
N THR A 30 11.82 -1.51 9.43
CA THR A 30 11.81 -1.95 8.02
C THR A 30 10.81 -3.08 7.89
N LEU A 31 9.91 -2.97 6.92
CA LEU A 31 8.91 -3.99 6.59
C LEU A 31 9.29 -4.64 5.26
N LEU A 32 9.10 -5.96 5.18
CA LEU A 32 9.21 -6.72 3.94
C LEU A 32 7.81 -6.87 3.35
N LEU A 33 7.65 -6.52 2.07
CA LEU A 33 6.38 -6.57 1.37
C LEU A 33 6.40 -7.60 0.25
N GLU A 34 5.30 -8.32 0.15
CA GLU A 34 4.95 -9.17 -0.97
C GLU A 34 4.63 -8.33 -2.21
N THR A 35 4.80 -8.92 -3.40
CA THR A 35 4.66 -8.23 -4.69
C THR A 35 3.35 -7.46 -4.82
N LEU A 36 2.21 -8.03 -4.39
CA LEU A 36 0.91 -7.36 -4.45
C LEU A 36 0.88 -6.07 -3.62
N ALA A 37 1.41 -6.11 -2.39
CA ALA A 37 1.45 -4.95 -1.51
C ALA A 37 2.31 -3.83 -2.12
N VAL A 38 3.39 -4.18 -2.82
CA VAL A 38 4.24 -3.24 -3.54
C VAL A 38 3.50 -2.58 -4.69
N ASP A 39 2.79 -3.36 -5.49
CA ASP A 39 2.02 -2.84 -6.62
C ASP A 39 0.93 -1.87 -6.15
N VAL A 40 0.25 -2.19 -5.04
CA VAL A 40 -0.73 -1.30 -4.41
C VAL A 40 -0.09 0.01 -3.95
N LEU A 41 1.07 -0.04 -3.30
CA LEU A 41 1.77 1.18 -2.87
C LEU A 41 2.23 2.02 -4.07
N GLN A 42 2.79 1.40 -5.12
CA GLN A 42 3.20 2.10 -6.33
C GLN A 42 2.01 2.77 -7.03
N PHE A 43 0.87 2.08 -7.12
CA PHE A 43 -0.36 2.63 -7.68
C PHE A 43 -0.82 3.88 -6.91
N LEU A 44 -0.82 3.80 -5.57
CA LEU A 44 -1.22 4.90 -4.69
C LEU A 44 -0.20 6.04 -4.61
N THR A 45 1.05 5.82 -5.05
CA THR A 45 2.10 6.85 -5.12
C THR A 45 1.72 7.93 -6.12
N ASN A 46 1.12 7.52 -7.23
CA ASN A 46 0.75 8.43 -8.31
C ASN A 46 -0.57 9.15 -8.01
N LYS A 47 -1.52 8.51 -7.31
CA LYS A 47 -2.84 9.09 -7.04
C LYS A 47 -3.57 8.40 -5.87
N PRO A 48 -4.18 9.16 -4.94
CA PRO A 48 -5.12 8.60 -3.97
C PRO A 48 -6.29 7.90 -4.66
N SER A 49 -6.63 6.69 -4.20
CA SER A 49 -7.63 5.85 -4.87
C SER A 49 -8.54 5.15 -3.87
N THR A 50 -9.72 4.74 -4.30
CA THR A 50 -10.68 3.99 -3.47
C THR A 50 -10.43 2.49 -3.57
N LEU A 51 -10.96 1.72 -2.60
CA LEU A 51 -10.92 0.26 -2.65
C LEU A 51 -11.57 -0.30 -3.93
N ALA A 52 -12.66 0.32 -4.41
CA ALA A 52 -13.31 -0.07 -5.66
C ALA A 52 -12.40 0.10 -6.88
N GLN A 53 -11.60 1.17 -6.92
CA GLN A 53 -10.62 1.40 -7.99
C GLN A 53 -9.48 0.38 -7.93
N LEU A 54 -9.01 0.05 -6.73
CA LEU A 54 -8.00 -1.00 -6.53
C LEU A 54 -8.55 -2.37 -6.94
N LYS A 55 -9.76 -2.74 -6.52
CA LYS A 55 -10.43 -3.98 -6.96
C LYS A 55 -10.59 -4.05 -8.49
N SER A 56 -10.89 -2.92 -9.14
CA SER A 56 -10.96 -2.87 -10.61
C SER A 56 -9.60 -3.03 -11.29
N GLN A 57 -8.52 -2.58 -10.65
CA GLN A 57 -7.15 -2.71 -11.16
C GLN A 57 -6.60 -4.12 -10.96
N TYR A 58 -7.03 -4.80 -9.89
CA TYR A 58 -6.63 -6.16 -9.54
C TYR A 58 -7.85 -7.11 -9.45
N PRO A 59 -8.59 -7.31 -10.57
CA PRO A 59 -9.89 -8.00 -10.55
C PRO A 59 -9.81 -9.49 -10.20
N HIS A 60 -8.63 -10.11 -10.35
CA HIS A 60 -8.38 -11.51 -10.03
C HIS A 60 -7.80 -11.72 -8.63
N ASN A 61 -7.68 -10.67 -7.84
CA ASN A 61 -7.02 -10.73 -6.55
C ASN A 61 -8.03 -10.62 -5.42
N GLU A 62 -8.54 -11.77 -4.97
CA GLU A 62 -9.57 -11.86 -3.92
C GLU A 62 -9.09 -11.31 -2.56
N VAL A 63 -7.77 -11.25 -2.34
CA VAL A 63 -7.18 -10.76 -1.09
C VAL A 63 -6.83 -9.27 -1.10
N ILE A 64 -7.10 -8.55 -2.19
CA ILE A 64 -6.73 -7.12 -2.33
C ILE A 64 -7.27 -6.24 -1.20
N GLU A 65 -8.47 -6.54 -0.71
CA GLU A 65 -9.08 -5.82 0.41
C GLU A 65 -8.29 -6.04 1.71
N GLY A 66 -7.99 -7.30 2.04
CA GLY A 66 -7.15 -7.63 3.18
C GLY A 66 -5.73 -7.07 3.06
N THR A 67 -5.15 -7.04 1.85
CA THR A 67 -3.84 -6.40 1.62
C THR A 67 -3.90 -4.90 1.91
N VAL A 68 -4.95 -4.20 1.46
CA VAL A 68 -5.12 -2.77 1.74
C VAL A 68 -5.31 -2.53 3.25
N GLU A 69 -6.09 -3.35 3.93
CA GLU A 69 -6.27 -3.29 5.38
C GLU A 69 -4.95 -3.49 6.13
N HIS A 70 -4.19 -4.55 5.81
CA HIS A 70 -2.88 -4.77 6.41
C HIS A 70 -1.90 -3.62 6.17
N LEU A 71 -1.95 -2.98 5.00
CA LEU A 71 -1.12 -1.81 4.69
C LEU A 71 -1.54 -0.58 5.51
N VAL A 72 -2.83 -0.42 5.82
CA VAL A 72 -3.32 0.62 6.74
C VAL A 72 -2.87 0.32 8.18
N ASP A 73 -3.05 -0.91 8.64
CA ASP A 73 -2.66 -1.34 9.99
C ASP A 73 -1.14 -1.22 10.23
N ALA A 74 -0.35 -1.54 9.21
CA ALA A 74 1.10 -1.32 9.23
C ALA A 74 1.48 0.17 9.31
N GLY A 75 0.55 1.09 9.02
CA GLY A 75 0.81 2.53 8.90
C GLY A 75 1.61 2.87 7.65
N LEU A 76 1.34 2.17 6.55
CA LEU A 76 1.89 2.47 5.22
C LEU A 76 0.89 3.29 4.38
N LEU A 77 -0.40 3.09 4.64
CA LEU A 77 -1.50 3.83 4.02
C LEU A 77 -2.29 4.63 5.06
N ILE A 78 -2.80 5.77 4.63
CA ILE A 78 -3.70 6.63 5.40
C ILE A 78 -5.07 6.60 4.73
N GLN A 79 -6.11 6.39 5.53
CA GLN A 79 -7.50 6.53 5.10
C GLN A 79 -7.90 8.02 5.14
N ILE A 80 -8.35 8.55 4.01
CA ILE A 80 -8.85 9.92 3.87
C ILE A 80 -10.31 9.89 3.38
N ILE A 81 -11.11 10.85 3.86
CA ILE A 81 -12.56 10.98 3.61
C ILE A 81 -12.80 11.79 2.33
#